data_AF-A0AAR5P609-F1
#
_entry.id   AF-A0AAR5P609-F1
#
_cell.length_a   1.000
_cell.length_b   1.000
_cell.length_c   1.000
_cell.angle_alpha   90.00
_cell.angle_beta   90.00
_cell.angle_gamma   90.00
#
_symmetry.space_group_name_H-M   'P 1'
#
loop_
_entity.id
_entity.type
_entity.pdbx_description
1 polymer ?
#
loop_
_entity_poly.entity_id
_entity_poly.type
_entity_poly.pdbx_seq_one_letter_code
_entity_poly.pdbx_strand_id
1 'polypeptide(L)'
;DIKYEYFQLESIAADTHKLIKFVSADQFNRPIRKSASLMANYTTVYFYEFGYQGTVSADGDREYEGTGHAEDLSYYFVADSNYTATDLKVSETMVLLWSNFAKYGNPTPSPIPL
;
A
#
# COMPACT_ATOMS: atom_id res chain seq x y z
N ASP A 1 6.42 -21.09 16.17
CA ASP A 1 4.95 -21.14 16.10
C ASP A 1 4.46 -19.73 15.78
N ILE A 2 3.62 -19.57 14.77
CA ILE A 2 3.14 -18.25 14.27
C ILE A 2 2.42 -17.50 15.38
N LYS A 3 1.65 -18.21 16.22
CA LYS A 3 0.97 -17.58 17.37
C LYS A 3 1.98 -16.92 18.31
N TYR A 4 3.07 -17.60 18.64
CA TYR A 4 4.08 -17.08 19.56
C TYR A 4 4.85 -15.89 18.97
N GLU A 5 5.10 -15.90 17.66
CA GLU A 5 5.79 -14.81 16.95
C GLU A 5 5.04 -13.48 17.04
N TYR A 6 3.71 -13.50 16.87
CA TYR A 6 2.90 -12.28 16.86
C TYR A 6 2.28 -11.94 18.21
N PHE A 7 1.88 -12.94 19.00
CA PHE A 7 1.07 -12.76 20.21
C PHE A 7 1.76 -13.26 21.49
N GLN A 8 2.93 -13.90 21.38
CA GLN A 8 3.65 -14.49 22.51
C GLN A 8 2.74 -15.44 23.32
N LEU A 9 2.64 -15.23 24.64
CA LEU A 9 1.76 -15.98 25.54
C LEU A 9 0.42 -15.26 25.78
N GLU A 10 0.18 -14.12 25.15
CA GLU A 10 -1.03 -13.33 25.32
C GLU A 10 -2.20 -13.87 24.48
N SER A 11 -3.42 -13.47 24.86
CA SER A 11 -4.60 -13.68 24.03
C SER A 11 -4.51 -12.85 22.75
N ILE A 12 -4.97 -13.39 21.62
CA ILE A 12 -5.06 -12.66 20.35
C ILE A 12 -5.95 -11.41 20.48
N ALA A 13 -6.97 -11.46 21.33
CA ALA A 13 -7.88 -10.35 21.58
C ALA A 13 -7.31 -9.29 22.53
N ALA A 14 -6.11 -9.47 23.09
CA ALA A 14 -5.53 -8.54 24.06
C ALA A 14 -4.92 -7.29 23.40
N ASP A 15 -4.55 -7.36 22.12
CA ASP A 15 -3.85 -6.28 21.43
C ASP A 15 -4.21 -6.25 19.93
N THR A 16 -5.05 -5.28 19.56
CA THR A 16 -5.47 -5.06 18.18
C THR A 16 -4.30 -4.72 17.26
N HIS A 17 -3.22 -4.09 17.74
CA HIS A 17 -2.07 -3.78 16.89
C HIS A 17 -1.29 -5.05 16.51
N LYS A 18 -1.18 -6.01 17.43
CA LYS A 18 -0.61 -7.34 17.12
C LYS A 18 -1.47 -8.07 16.10
N LEU A 19 -2.80 -7.98 16.24
CA LEU A 19 -3.74 -8.54 15.29
C LEU A 19 -3.62 -7.90 13.89
N ILE A 20 -3.57 -6.57 13.80
CA ILE A 20 -3.36 -5.83 12.55
C ILE A 20 -2.05 -6.30 11.89
N LYS A 21 -0.94 -6.33 12.61
CA LYS A 21 0.35 -6.80 12.08
C LYS A 21 0.30 -8.23 11.55
N PHE A 22 -0.37 -9.13 12.29
CA PHE A 22 -0.55 -10.52 11.85
C PHE A 22 -1.38 -10.59 10.57
N VAL A 23 -2.53 -9.93 10.52
CA VAL A 23 -3.42 -9.91 9.36
C VAL A 23 -2.73 -9.27 8.14
N SER A 24 -2.04 -8.14 8.30
CA SER A 24 -1.27 -7.50 7.23
C SER A 24 -0.20 -8.44 6.67
N ALA A 25 0.52 -9.16 7.54
CA ALA A 25 1.55 -10.09 7.12
C ALA A 25 0.97 -11.32 6.39
N ASP A 26 -0.09 -11.92 6.95
CA ASP A 26 -0.67 -13.18 6.48
C ASP A 26 -1.52 -13.01 5.22
N GLN A 27 -2.41 -12.01 5.20
CA GLN A 27 -3.38 -11.83 4.13
C GLN A 27 -2.83 -11.02 2.94
N PHE A 28 -1.84 -10.14 3.17
CA PHE A 28 -1.32 -9.25 2.12
C PHE A 28 0.18 -9.43 1.88
N ASN A 29 1.03 -9.07 2.85
CA ASN A 29 2.46 -8.87 2.59
C ASN A 29 3.17 -10.16 2.15
N ARG A 30 2.98 -11.26 2.88
CA ARG A 30 3.62 -12.54 2.58
C ARG A 30 3.16 -13.13 1.22
N PRO A 31 1.86 -13.29 0.94
CA PRO A 31 1.42 -13.86 -0.33
C PRO A 31 1.80 -12.95 -1.52
N ILE A 32 1.65 -11.63 -1.42
CA ILE A 32 1.99 -10.72 -2.51
C ILE A 32 3.50 -10.76 -2.82
N ARG A 33 4.37 -10.70 -1.80
CA ARG A 33 5.83 -10.82 -2.00
C ARG A 33 6.22 -12.15 -2.62
N LYS A 34 5.57 -13.25 -2.21
CA LYS A 34 5.82 -14.57 -2.79
C LYS A 34 5.39 -14.63 -4.25
N SER A 35 4.22 -14.11 -4.59
CA SER A 35 3.73 -14.02 -5.96
C SER A 35 4.66 -13.19 -6.85
N ALA A 36 5.06 -12.00 -6.40
CA ALA A 36 6.01 -11.15 -7.13
C ALA A 36 7.34 -11.87 -7.39
N SER A 37 7.89 -12.54 -6.36
CA SER A 37 9.14 -13.32 -6.50
C SER A 37 9.00 -14.49 -7.48
N LEU A 38 7.85 -15.18 -7.50
CA LEU A 38 7.61 -16.28 -8.44
C LEU A 38 7.44 -15.78 -9.88
N MET A 39 6.72 -14.67 -10.07
CA MET A 39 6.53 -14.06 -11.39
C MET A 39 7.84 -13.49 -11.97
N ALA A 40 8.73 -12.99 -11.11
CA ALA A 40 10.02 -12.43 -11.51
C ALA A 40 10.95 -13.43 -12.22
N ASN A 41 10.69 -14.74 -12.10
CA ASN A 41 11.41 -15.77 -12.85
C ASN A 41 11.06 -15.79 -14.35
N TYR A 42 9.95 -15.16 -14.76
CA TYR A 42 9.39 -15.27 -16.11
C TYR A 42 9.17 -13.92 -16.79
N THR A 43 9.08 -12.83 -16.02
CA THR A 43 8.84 -11.48 -16.55
C THR A 43 9.41 -10.42 -15.62
N THR A 44 9.60 -9.21 -16.12
CA THR A 44 9.86 -8.04 -15.29
C THR A 44 8.66 -7.79 -14.38
N VAL A 45 8.90 -7.64 -13.09
CA VAL A 45 7.89 -7.33 -12.07
C VAL A 45 8.26 -6.03 -11.38
N TYR A 46 7.29 -5.12 -11.30
CA TYR A 46 7.36 -3.92 -10.48
C TYR A 46 6.45 -4.12 -9.25
N PHE A 47 6.92 -3.65 -8.09
CA PHE A 47 6.23 -3.82 -6.83
C PHE A 47 6.36 -2.52 -6.03
N TYR A 48 5.29 -2.12 -5.33
CA TYR A 48 5.28 -0.98 -4.43
C TYR A 48 4.59 -1.33 -3.11
N GLU A 49 4.92 -0.59 -2.07
CA GLU A 49 4.23 -0.58 -0.78
C GLU A 49 3.74 0.85 -0.56
N PHE A 50 2.43 1.03 -0.40
CA PHE A 50 1.85 2.33 -0.09
C PHE A 50 1.78 2.49 1.43
N GLY A 51 2.42 3.53 1.96
CA GLY A 51 2.53 3.78 3.40
C GLY A 51 2.36 5.24 3.79
N TYR A 52 1.71 6.02 2.92
CA TYR A 52 1.40 7.42 3.20
C TYR A 52 0.02 7.52 3.85
N GLN A 53 -0.07 8.26 4.95
CA GLN A 53 -1.32 8.56 5.66
C GLN A 53 -1.57 10.07 5.53
N GLY A 54 -2.50 10.44 4.67
CA GLY A 54 -2.89 11.83 4.47
C GLY A 54 -4.23 12.21 5.09
N THR A 55 -4.75 13.36 4.70
CA THR A 55 -5.96 13.93 5.29
C THR A 55 -7.26 13.26 4.85
N VAL A 56 -7.22 12.55 3.73
CA VAL A 56 -8.35 11.81 3.16
C VAL A 56 -8.15 10.31 3.32
N SER A 57 -9.23 9.55 3.45
CA SER A 57 -9.20 8.09 3.40
C SER A 57 -10.40 7.57 2.64
N ALA A 58 -10.19 6.52 1.84
CA ALA A 58 -11.28 5.80 1.19
C ALA A 58 -12.19 5.10 2.21
N ASP A 59 -11.65 4.76 3.39
CA ASP A 59 -12.35 4.09 4.48
C ASP A 59 -13.02 5.08 5.46
N GLY A 60 -12.87 6.39 5.26
CA GLY A 60 -13.44 7.43 6.12
C GLY A 60 -12.63 7.74 7.38
N ASP A 61 -13.29 7.85 8.53
CA ASP A 61 -12.63 8.18 9.80
C ASP A 61 -11.75 7.03 10.28
N ARG A 62 -10.51 7.35 10.67
CA ARG A 62 -9.52 6.35 11.11
C ARG A 62 -9.61 6.11 12.61
N GLU A 63 -9.71 4.84 12.99
CA GLU A 63 -9.62 4.41 14.40
C GLU A 63 -8.17 4.14 14.84
N TYR A 64 -7.30 3.75 13.90
CA TYR A 64 -5.90 3.41 14.15
C TYR A 64 -4.97 4.20 13.22
N GLU A 65 -3.78 4.53 13.74
CA GLU A 65 -2.71 5.11 12.93
C GLU A 65 -2.16 4.08 11.94
N GLY A 66 -1.84 4.54 10.74
CA GLY A 66 -1.30 3.76 9.64
C GLY A 66 -2.09 3.93 8.34
N THR A 67 -1.67 3.19 7.33
CA THR A 67 -2.32 3.12 6.02
C THR A 67 -3.24 1.90 6.00
N GLY A 68 -4.54 2.17 5.91
CA GLY A 68 -5.58 1.13 5.82
C GLY A 68 -5.59 0.41 4.47
N HIS A 69 -6.49 -0.56 4.34
CA HIS A 69 -6.71 -1.21 3.05
C HIS A 69 -7.34 -0.20 2.08
N ALA A 70 -7.00 -0.27 0.79
CA ALA A 70 -7.54 0.63 -0.24
C ALA A 70 -7.29 2.14 -0.04
N GLU A 71 -6.45 2.52 0.93
CA GLU A 71 -6.09 3.91 1.22
C GLU A 71 -5.46 4.61 -0.01
N ASP A 72 -4.71 3.87 -0.82
CA ASP A 72 -4.10 4.39 -2.04
C ASP A 72 -5.12 4.78 -3.12
N LEU A 73 -6.35 4.25 -3.07
CA LEU A 73 -7.43 4.57 -4.02
C LEU A 73 -7.82 6.06 -4.01
N SER A 74 -7.78 6.71 -2.85
CA SER A 74 -7.98 8.15 -2.73
C SER A 74 -7.05 8.90 -3.67
N TYR A 75 -5.78 8.48 -3.71
CA TYR A 75 -4.72 9.15 -4.46
C TYR A 75 -4.72 8.86 -5.97
N TYR A 76 -5.55 7.91 -6.44
CA TYR A 76 -5.74 7.66 -7.87
C TYR A 76 -7.05 8.25 -8.42
N PHE A 77 -8.16 8.06 -7.70
CA PHE A 77 -9.50 8.16 -8.27
C PHE A 77 -10.37 9.24 -7.63
N VAL A 78 -9.98 9.74 -6.46
CA VAL A 78 -10.76 10.73 -5.73
C VAL A 78 -10.13 12.11 -5.91
N ALA A 79 -10.94 13.03 -6.42
CA ALA A 79 -10.65 14.46 -6.33
C ALA A 79 -11.36 15.00 -5.10
N ASP A 80 -10.62 15.25 -4.03
CA ASP A 80 -11.15 15.82 -2.80
C ASP A 80 -10.65 17.25 -2.62
N SER A 81 -11.56 18.16 -2.23
CA SER A 81 -11.21 19.54 -1.91
C SER A 81 -10.31 19.69 -0.68
N ASN A 82 -10.18 18.64 0.14
CA ASN A 82 -9.43 18.65 1.40
C ASN A 82 -7.97 18.20 1.28
N TYR A 83 -7.46 17.99 0.05
CA TYR A 83 -6.07 17.60 -0.12
C TYR A 83 -5.13 18.72 0.32
N THR A 84 -4.16 18.35 1.15
CA THR A 84 -3.00 19.22 1.39
C THR A 84 -2.08 19.22 0.17
N ALA A 85 -1.11 20.14 0.15
CA ALA A 85 -0.06 20.14 -0.89
C ALA A 85 0.71 18.80 -0.93
N THR A 86 0.88 18.13 0.21
CA THR A 86 1.53 16.82 0.27
C THR A 86 0.64 15.73 -0.33
N ASP A 87 -0.66 15.75 -0.04
CA ASP A 87 -1.63 14.80 -0.61
C ASP A 87 -1.69 14.91 -2.13
N LEU A 88 -1.72 16.14 -2.65
CA LEU A 88 -1.66 16.41 -4.09
C LEU A 88 -0.38 15.82 -4.70
N LYS A 89 0.78 16.06 -4.08
CA LYS A 89 2.06 15.53 -4.57
C LYS A 89 2.09 13.99 -4.56
N VAL A 90 1.51 13.36 -3.56
CA VAL A 90 1.39 11.89 -3.51
C VAL A 90 0.45 11.42 -4.62
N SER A 91 -0.71 12.06 -4.81
CA SER A 91 -1.64 11.74 -5.90
C SER A 91 -0.99 11.88 -7.27
N GLU A 92 -0.30 12.98 -7.54
CA GLU A 92 0.46 13.19 -8.78
C GLU A 92 1.49 12.09 -9.00
N THR A 93 2.23 11.71 -7.95
CA THR A 93 3.22 10.63 -8.01
C THR A 93 2.57 9.29 -8.36
N MET A 94 1.46 8.96 -7.68
CA MET A 94 0.73 7.72 -7.87
C MET A 94 0.13 7.61 -9.28
N VAL A 95 -0.50 8.68 -9.77
CA VAL A 95 -1.04 8.76 -11.15
C VAL A 95 0.09 8.68 -12.18
N LEU A 96 1.23 9.32 -11.94
CA LEU A 96 2.37 9.27 -12.85
C LEU A 96 2.96 7.85 -12.96
N LEU A 97 3.17 7.15 -11.85
CA LEU A 97 3.72 5.78 -11.84
C LEU A 97 2.82 4.82 -12.63
N TRP A 98 1.51 4.84 -12.39
CA TRP A 98 0.57 3.96 -13.08
C TRP A 98 0.36 4.32 -14.55
N SER A 99 0.26 5.61 -14.88
CA SER A 99 0.12 6.05 -16.28
C SER A 99 1.37 5.75 -17.11
N ASN A 100 2.56 5.90 -16.52
CA ASN A 100 3.81 5.48 -17.17
C ASN A 100 3.86 3.97 -17.37
N PHE A 101 3.47 3.17 -16.38
CA PHE A 101 3.42 1.73 -16.54
C PHE A 101 2.44 1.33 -17.67
N ALA A 102 1.26 1.94 -17.73
CA ALA A 102 0.29 1.69 -18.79
C ALA A 102 0.82 2.06 -20.19
N LYS A 103 1.56 3.17 -20.31
CA LYS A 103 2.06 3.68 -21.59
C LYS A 103 3.36 3.02 -22.06
N TYR A 104 4.25 2.65 -21.15
CA TYR A 104 5.61 2.24 -21.46
C TYR A 104 5.99 0.85 -20.93
N GLY A 105 5.13 0.20 -20.13
CA GLY A 105 5.46 -1.05 -19.44
C GLY A 105 6.52 -0.88 -18.33
N ASN A 106 6.85 0.36 -17.96
CA ASN A 106 7.81 0.72 -16.92
C ASN A 106 7.25 1.94 -16.16
N PRO A 107 7.07 1.89 -14.83
CA PRO A 107 6.51 2.99 -14.05
C PRO A 107 7.46 4.20 -13.93
N THR A 108 8.76 4.01 -14.14
CA THR A 108 9.79 5.06 -14.10
C THR A 108 10.64 5.03 -15.37
N PRO A 109 10.06 5.31 -16.55
CA PRO A 109 10.77 5.28 -17.82
C PRO A 109 11.80 6.41 -17.89
N SER A 110 12.87 6.21 -18.67
CA SER A 110 13.88 7.23 -18.94
C SER A 110 13.94 7.54 -20.44
N PRO A 111 13.94 8.83 -20.85
CA PRO A 111 13.76 10.01 -19.99
C PRO A 111 12.35 10.07 -19.41
N ILE A 112 12.21 10.65 -18.21
CA ILE A 112 10.89 10.86 -17.58
C ILE A 112 10.10 11.79 -18.52
N PRO A 113 8.98 11.35 -19.10
CA PRO A 113 8.15 12.22 -19.92
C PRO A 113 7.65 13.39 -19.06
N LEU A 114 7.76 14.60 -19.59
CA LEU A 114 7.23 15.83 -18.99
C LEU A 114 5.74 15.70 -18.65
#